data_AF-A0A3M1NRT6-F1
#
_entry.id   AF-A0A3M1NRT6-F1
#
_cell.length_a   1.000
_cell.length_b   1.000
_cell.length_c   1.000
_cell.angle_alpha   90.00
_cell.angle_beta   90.00
_cell.angle_gamma   90.00
#
_symmetry.space_group_name_H-M   'P 1'
#
loop_
_entity.id
_entity.type
_entity.pdbx_description
1 polymer ?
#
loop_
_entity_poly.entity_id
_entity_poly.type
_entity_poly.pdbx_seq_one_letter_code
_entity_poly.pdbx_strand_id
1 'polypeptide(L)'
;VIVVAFGILNTMLMSVTERFREFGIVLSLGMPNRKLVIMVLWETFFIVVLGLILGNLLAAGINYYIVQHPIVFSGGFAELYEEYGFLPRLESTLRWSIFFNNNIAILFISLLAIIYPAYKVYKLEPLKGIRYT
;
A
#
# COMPACT_ATOMS: atom_id res chain seq x y z
N VAL A 1 -0.96 -6.89 -5.03
CA VAL A 1 -0.23 -6.81 -3.73
C VAL A 1 1.24 -6.45 -3.92
N ILE A 2 2.01 -7.18 -4.75
CA ILE A 2 3.45 -6.92 -4.97
C ILE A 2 3.74 -5.50 -5.47
N VAL A 3 3.03 -5.02 -6.51
CA VAL A 3 3.21 -3.66 -7.05
C VAL A 3 3.00 -2.59 -5.98
N VAL A 4 1.99 -2.77 -5.11
CA VAL A 4 1.70 -1.85 -4.00
C VAL A 4 2.85 -1.85 -2.98
N ALA A 5 3.39 -3.02 -2.64
CA ALA A 5 4.53 -3.15 -1.74
C ALA A 5 5.77 -2.41 -2.27
N PHE A 6 6.06 -2.53 -3.57
CA PHE A 6 7.14 -1.79 -4.22
C PHE A 6 6.90 -0.27 -4.19
N GLY A 7 5.67 0.17 -4.43
CA GLY A 7 5.30 1.59 -4.33
C GLY A 7 5.59 2.16 -2.94
N ILE A 8 5.10 1.48 -1.89
CA ILE A 8 5.34 1.88 -0.50
C ILE A 8 6.83 1.89 -0.19
N LEU A 9 7.56 0.84 -0.58
CA LEU A 9 9.00 0.74 -0.36
C LEU A 9 9.75 1.91 -0.99
N ASN A 10 9.46 2.25 -2.25
CA ASN A 10 10.11 3.36 -2.94
C ASN A 10 9.81 4.70 -2.27
N THR A 11 8.55 4.97 -1.95
CA THR A 11 8.15 6.21 -1.27
C THR A 11 8.82 6.35 0.10
N MET A 12 8.81 5.29 0.90
CA MET A 12 9.43 5.32 2.23
C MET A 12 10.95 5.44 2.15
N LEU A 13 11.60 4.76 1.20
CA LEU A 13 13.04 4.91 1.00
C LEU A 13 13.41 6.33 0.62
N MET A 14 12.66 6.93 -0.31
CA MET A 14 12.87 8.31 -0.74
C MET A 14 12.71 9.29 0.43
N SER A 15 11.60 9.19 1.17
CA SER A 15 11.32 10.03 2.33
C SER A 15 12.42 9.92 3.41
N VAL A 16 12.88 8.70 3.71
CA VAL A 16 13.97 8.46 4.66
C VAL A 16 15.28 9.08 4.18
N THR A 17 15.58 8.99 2.89
CA THR A 17 16.82 9.55 2.34
C THR A 17 16.82 11.08 2.33
N GLU A 18 15.69 11.72 2.04
CA GLU A 18 15.56 13.18 2.09
C GLU A 18 15.73 13.71 3.52
N ARG A 19 15.17 13.00 4.51
CA ARG A 19 15.20 13.40 5.93
C ARG A 19 16.41 12.84 6.70
N PHE A 20 17.39 12.27 6.00
CA PHE A 20 18.55 11.61 6.61
C PHE A 20 19.36 12.58 7.50
N ARG A 21 19.48 13.85 7.10
CA ARG A 21 20.13 14.91 7.89
C ARG A 21 19.35 15.26 9.16
N GLU A 22 18.03 15.40 9.04
CA GLU A 22 17.14 15.70 10.18
C GLU A 22 17.26 14.59 11.24
N PHE A 23 17.24 13.33 10.80
CA PHE A 23 17.45 12.18 11.68
C PHE A 23 18.82 12.20 12.36
N GLY A 24 19.89 12.56 11.64
CA GLY A 24 21.23 12.72 12.22
C GLY A 24 21.29 13.78 13.33
N ILE A 25 20.59 14.90 13.16
CA ILE A 25 20.52 15.97 14.17
C ILE A 25 19.75 15.48 15.40
N VAL A 26 18.60 14.84 15.19
CA VAL A 26 17.76 14.31 16.28
C VAL A 26 18.46 13.22 17.09
N LEU A 27 19.24 12.36 16.43
CA LEU A 27 20.08 11.35 17.11
C LEU A 27 21.20 12.01 17.92
N SER A 28 21.77 13.11 17.43
CA SER A 28 22.81 13.87 18.14
C SER A 28 22.28 14.58 19.39
N LEU A 29 20.98 14.89 19.44
CA LEU A 29 20.28 15.39 20.63
C LEU A 29 20.01 14.30 21.68
N GLY A 30 20.43 13.05 21.44
CA GLY A 30 20.30 11.94 22.38
C GLY A 30 19.07 11.06 22.19
N MET A 31 18.33 11.20 21.07
CA MET A 31 17.24 10.28 20.76
C MET A 31 17.79 8.89 20.38
N PRO A 32 17.28 7.79 20.95
CA PRO A 32 17.72 6.45 20.58
C PRO A 32 17.19 6.04 19.19
N ASN A 33 18.00 5.34 18.40
CA ASN A 33 17.64 4.82 17.06
C ASN A 33 16.29 4.10 17.05
N ARG A 34 15.98 3.35 18.12
CA ARG A 34 14.70 2.61 18.24
C ARG A 34 13.48 3.53 18.24
N LYS A 35 13.53 4.70 18.89
CA LYS A 35 12.39 5.64 18.86
C LYS A 35 12.20 6.23 17.46
N LEU A 36 13.30 6.46 16.75
CA LEU A 36 13.26 7.01 15.39
C LEU A 36 12.70 5.98 14.40
N VAL A 37 13.09 4.71 14.52
CA VAL A 37 12.47 3.61 13.78
C VAL A 37 10.97 3.51 14.07
N ILE A 38 10.56 3.56 15.34
CA ILE A 38 9.13 3.50 15.72
C ILE A 38 8.35 4.66 15.10
N MET A 39 8.93 5.87 15.04
CA MET A 39 8.30 7.01 14.38
C MET A 39 8.04 6.76 12.89
N VAL A 40 9.03 6.22 12.17
CA VAL A 40 8.90 5.88 10.74
C VAL A 40 7.89 4.74 10.52
N LEU A 41 7.85 3.75 11.44
CA LEU A 41 6.84 2.69 11.41
C LEU A 41 5.43 3.27 11.54
N TRP A 42 5.22 4.21 12.47
CA TRP A 42 3.93 4.87 12.64
C TRP A 42 3.54 5.71 11.42
N GLU A 43 4.46 6.50 10.88
CA GLU A 43 4.23 7.28 9.66
C GLU A 43 3.74 6.37 8.52
N THR A 44 4.42 5.24 8.31
CA THR A 44 3.99 4.31 7.25
C THR A 44 2.67 3.64 7.57
N PHE A 45 2.46 3.23 8.83
CA PHE A 45 1.23 2.59 9.24
C PHE A 45 0.02 3.50 8.96
N PHE A 46 0.12 4.79 9.28
CA PHE A 46 -0.93 5.76 8.97
C PHE A 46 -1.17 5.90 7.45
N ILE A 47 -0.10 5.97 6.64
CA ILE A 47 -0.23 6.03 5.17
C ILE A 47 -0.96 4.80 4.63
N VAL A 48 -0.60 3.61 5.10
CA VAL A 48 -1.23 2.35 4.68
C VAL A 48 -2.69 2.31 5.10
N VAL A 49 -3.00 2.62 6.36
CA VAL A 49 -4.37 2.57 6.89
C VAL A 49 -5.27 3.56 6.14
N LEU A 50 -4.80 4.80 5.91
CA LEU A 50 -5.56 5.78 5.14
C LEU A 50 -5.77 5.32 3.69
N GLY A 51 -4.73 4.75 3.06
CA GLY A 51 -4.83 4.18 1.72
C GLY A 51 -5.84 3.03 1.64
N LEU A 52 -5.87 2.15 2.65
CA LEU A 52 -6.85 1.06 2.74
C LEU A 52 -8.27 1.58 2.92
N ILE A 53 -8.49 2.55 3.81
CA ILE A 53 -9.82 3.12 4.04
C ILE A 53 -10.36 3.76 2.75
N LEU A 54 -9.58 4.64 2.13
CA LEU A 54 -9.98 5.32 0.89
C LEU A 54 -10.15 4.34 -0.27
N GLY A 55 -9.22 3.39 -0.41
CA GLY A 55 -9.27 2.36 -1.44
C GLY A 55 -10.50 1.47 -1.31
N ASN A 56 -10.85 1.03 -0.10
CA ASN A 56 -12.06 0.25 0.14
C ASN A 56 -13.33 1.06 -0.13
N LEU A 57 -13.38 2.33 0.28
CA LEU A 57 -14.55 3.18 0.04
C LEU A 57 -14.83 3.33 -1.46
N LEU A 58 -13.78 3.62 -2.24
CA LEU A 58 -13.87 3.72 -3.69
C LEU A 58 -14.22 2.38 -4.33
N ALA A 59 -13.55 1.30 -3.93
CA ALA A 59 -13.81 -0.04 -4.47
C ALA A 59 -15.25 -0.50 -4.17
N ALA A 60 -15.75 -0.27 -2.96
CA ALA A 60 -17.13 -0.61 -2.59
C ALA A 60 -18.15 0.25 -3.37
N GLY A 61 -17.89 1.55 -3.53
CA GLY A 61 -18.75 2.44 -4.31
C GLY A 61 -18.84 2.04 -5.79
N ILE A 62 -17.70 1.76 -6.42
CA ILE A 62 -17.63 1.29 -7.80
C ILE A 62 -18.30 -0.07 -7.95
N ASN A 63 -18.04 -1.00 -7.03
CA ASN A 63 -18.63 -2.34 -7.08
C ASN A 63 -20.15 -2.27 -6.93
N TYR A 64 -20.66 -1.46 -6.01
CA TYR A 64 -22.10 -1.23 -5.85
C TYR A 64 -22.72 -0.68 -7.13
N TYR A 65 -22.07 0.29 -7.79
CA TYR A 65 -22.54 0.83 -9.07
C TYR A 65 -22.60 -0.24 -10.17
N ILE A 66 -21.56 -1.06 -10.30
CA ILE A 66 -21.47 -2.14 -11.31
C ILE A 66 -22.52 -3.23 -11.05
N VAL A 67 -22.87 -3.51 -9.79
CA VAL A 67 -23.96 -4.46 -9.48
C VAL A 67 -25.32 -3.93 -9.94
N GLN A 68 -25.56 -2.62 -9.81
CA GLN A 68 -26.81 -2.00 -10.27
C GLN A 68 -26.85 -1.83 -11.80
N HIS A 69 -25.70 -1.59 -12.42
CA HIS A 69 -25.54 -1.45 -13.87
C HIS A 69 -24.53 -2.48 -14.39
N PRO A 70 -24.93 -3.75 -14.52
CA PRO A 70 -24.05 -4.79 -15.01
C PRO A 70 -23.58 -4.43 -16.42
N ILE A 71 -22.28 -4.60 -16.65
CA ILE A 71 -21.69 -4.37 -17.97
C ILE A 71 -22.15 -5.52 -18.85
N VAL A 72 -23.08 -5.23 -19.75
CA VAL A 72 -23.58 -6.16 -20.77
C VAL A 72 -22.63 -6.09 -21.96
N PHE A 73 -22.10 -7.23 -22.36
CA PHE A 73 -21.34 -7.30 -23.62
C PHE A 73 -22.35 -7.28 -24.77
N SER A 74 -22.10 -6.47 -25.80
CA SER A 74 -22.94 -6.41 -27.01
C SER A 74 -22.12 -6.68 -28.27
N GLY A 75 -22.78 -7.16 -29.33
CA GLY A 75 -22.15 -7.53 -30.60
C GLY A 75 -21.53 -8.93 -30.57
N GLY A 76 -20.56 -9.20 -31.46
CA GLY A 76 -19.96 -10.54 -31.65
C GLY A 76 -19.27 -11.14 -30.41
N PHE A 77 -19.02 -10.35 -29.36
CA PHE A 77 -18.55 -10.86 -28.07
C PHE A 77 -19.64 -11.52 -27.24
N ALA A 78 -20.91 -11.13 -27.39
CA ALA A 78 -22.02 -11.73 -26.66
C ALA A 78 -22.33 -13.15 -27.16
N GLU A 79 -22.37 -13.32 -28.49
CA GLU A 79 -22.57 -14.62 -29.15
C GLU A 79 -21.43 -15.60 -28.81
N LEU A 80 -20.19 -15.11 -28.79
CA LEU A 80 -19.02 -15.90 -28.42
C LEU A 80 -19.10 -16.34 -26.94
N TYR A 81 -19.56 -15.49 -26.02
CA TYR A 81 -19.72 -15.89 -24.61
C TYR A 81 -20.86 -16.90 -24.40
N GLU A 82 -21.97 -16.76 -25.13
CA GLU A 82 -23.08 -17.72 -25.09
C GLU A 82 -22.71 -19.09 -25.67
N GLU A 83 -21.88 -19.13 -26.73
CA GLU A 83 -21.38 -20.38 -27.32
C GLU A 83 -20.49 -21.17 -26.34
N TYR A 84 -19.72 -20.49 -25.50
CA TYR A 84 -18.94 -21.11 -24.41
C TYR A 84 -19.78 -21.41 -23.14
N GLY A 85 -21.10 -21.16 -23.17
CA GLY A 85 -22.03 -21.47 -22.08
C GLY A 85 -22.06 -20.45 -20.94
N PHE A 86 -21.53 -19.25 -21.14
CA PHE A 86 -21.53 -18.17 -20.16
C PHE A 86 -22.64 -17.14 -20.45
N LEU A 87 -23.18 -16.52 -19.40
CA LEU A 87 -24.08 -15.38 -19.56
C LEU A 87 -23.24 -14.16 -20.03
N PRO A 88 -23.67 -13.39 -21.04
CA PRO A 88 -22.93 -12.25 -21.61
C PRO A 88 -23.02 -10.99 -20.72
N ARG A 89 -22.91 -11.17 -19.40
CA ARG A 89 -22.97 -10.12 -18.39
C ARG A 89 -21.83 -10.29 -17.38
N LEU A 90 -21.14 -9.20 -17.07
CA LEU A 90 -20.22 -9.17 -15.93
C LEU A 90 -21.02 -8.95 -14.65
N GLU A 91 -21.31 -10.03 -13.93
CA GLU A 91 -21.85 -9.93 -12.59
C GLU A 91 -20.72 -9.72 -11.58
N SER A 92 -20.70 -8.56 -10.93
CA SER A 92 -19.79 -8.32 -9.83
C SER A 92 -20.32 -8.98 -8.56
N THR A 93 -19.48 -9.80 -7.91
CA THR A 93 -19.84 -10.44 -6.65
C THR A 93 -19.33 -9.63 -5.45
N LEU A 94 -20.24 -9.08 -4.65
CA LEU A 94 -19.95 -8.39 -3.38
C LEU A 94 -19.76 -9.42 -2.25
N ARG A 95 -18.67 -10.21 -2.33
CA ARG A 95 -18.28 -11.09 -1.22
C ARG A 95 -17.36 -10.34 -0.27
N TRP A 96 -17.87 -10.01 0.91
CA TRP A 96 -17.12 -9.35 2.00
C TRP A 96 -15.81 -10.10 2.36
N SER A 97 -15.79 -11.43 2.24
CA SER A 97 -14.59 -12.23 2.48
C SER A 97 -13.40 -11.86 1.58
N ILE A 98 -13.66 -11.45 0.32
CA ILE A 98 -12.62 -11.06 -0.63
C ILE A 98 -12.01 -9.73 -0.20
N PHE A 99 -12.84 -8.78 0.24
CA PHE A 99 -12.38 -7.49 0.76
C PHE A 99 -11.51 -7.68 2.01
N PHE A 100 -11.97 -8.44 3.01
CA PHE A 100 -11.19 -8.69 4.23
C PHE A 100 -9.85 -9.39 3.95
N ASN A 101 -9.85 -10.44 3.12
CA ASN A 101 -8.61 -11.15 2.78
C ASN A 101 -7.60 -10.26 2.05
N ASN A 102 -8.05 -9.42 1.12
CA ASN A 102 -7.17 -8.48 0.42
C ASN A 102 -6.61 -7.41 1.36
N ASN A 103 -7.42 -6.88 2.28
CA ASN A 103 -6.97 -5.90 3.27
C ASN A 103 -5.88 -6.47 4.17
N ILE A 104 -6.07 -7.68 4.69
CA ILE A 104 -5.08 -8.37 5.53
C ILE A 104 -3.79 -8.61 4.72
N ALA A 105 -3.90 -9.08 3.48
CA ALA A 105 -2.75 -9.31 2.61
C ALA A 105 -1.96 -8.02 2.33
N ILE A 106 -2.64 -6.90 2.10
CA ILE A 106 -1.99 -5.60 1.87
C ILE A 106 -1.32 -5.10 3.15
N LEU A 107 -2.01 -5.16 4.29
CA LEU A 107 -1.44 -4.74 5.56
C LEU A 107 -0.18 -5.56 5.89
N PHE A 108 -0.25 -6.89 5.71
CA PHE A 108 0.88 -7.77 5.95
C PHE A 108 2.07 -7.48 5.01
N ILE A 109 1.83 -7.33 3.69
CA ILE A 109 2.93 -7.04 2.76
C ILE A 109 3.55 -5.66 3.02
N SER A 110 2.74 -4.68 3.42
CA SER A 110 3.24 -3.33 3.70
C SER A 110 4.14 -3.32 4.93
N LEU A 111 3.77 -4.06 5.98
CA LEU A 111 4.60 -4.23 7.18
C LEU A 111 5.94 -4.89 6.83
N LEU A 112 5.92 -5.92 5.98
CA LEU A 112 7.14 -6.56 5.48
C LEU A 112 8.00 -5.60 4.64
N ALA A 113 7.40 -4.82 3.75
CA ALA A 113 8.10 -3.87 2.89
C ALA A 113 8.83 -2.78 3.71
N ILE A 114 8.30 -2.40 4.87
CA ILE A 114 8.89 -1.39 5.75
C ILE A 114 10.13 -1.90 6.49
N ILE A 115 10.32 -3.20 6.64
CA ILE A 115 11.46 -3.77 7.36
C ILE A 115 12.79 -3.25 6.79
N TYR A 116 12.90 -3.14 5.46
CA TYR A 116 14.11 -2.65 4.81
C TYR A 116 14.42 -1.16 5.11
N PRO A 117 13.51 -0.20 4.84
CA PRO A 117 13.74 1.20 5.21
C PRO A 117 13.91 1.38 6.73
N ALA A 118 13.15 0.66 7.56
CA ALA A 118 13.31 0.71 9.02
C ALA A 118 14.71 0.23 9.47
N TYR A 119 15.25 -0.83 8.86
CA TYR A 119 16.61 -1.29 9.12
C TYR A 119 17.66 -0.25 8.68
N LYS A 120 17.46 0.37 7.50
CA LYS A 120 18.32 1.44 7.01
C LYS A 120 18.36 2.63 7.97
N VAL A 121 17.20 2.97 8.56
CA VAL A 121 17.07 4.01 9.58
C VAL A 121 17.75 3.60 10.89
N TYR A 122 17.60 2.36 11.34
CA TYR A 122 18.22 1.89 12.57
C TYR A 122 19.75 1.97 12.54
N LYS A 123 20.33 1.74 11.35
CA LYS A 123 21.79 1.74 11.12
C LYS A 123 22.35 3.14 10.80
N LEU A 124 21.54 4.20 10.96
CA LEU A 124 22.01 5.58 10.86
C LEU A 124 23.05 5.87 11.94
N GLU A 125 24.23 6.30 11.50
CA GLU A 125 25.27 6.84 12.38
C GLU A 125 25.19 8.38 12.35
N PRO A 126 25.15 9.06 13.51
CA PRO A 126 25.04 10.53 13.59
C PRO A 126 26.10 11.27 12.76
N LEU A 127 27.32 10.72 12.75
CA LEU A 127 28.49 11.30 12.08
C LEU A 127 28.45 11.17 10.54
N LYS A 128 27.77 10.16 9.99
CA LYS A 128 27.62 10.01 8.53
C LYS A 128 26.55 10.95 7.98
N GLY A 129 25.48 11.22 8.73
CA GLY A 129 24.39 12.11 8.29
C GLY A 129 24.83 13.56 8.05
N ILE A 130 25.82 14.04 8.79
CA ILE A 130 26.37 15.40 8.64
C ILE A 130 27.37 15.49 7.47
N ARG A 131 28.04 14.37 7.15
CA ARG A 131 29.18 14.32 6.23
C ARG A 131 28.84 13.98 4.77
N TYR A 132 27.59 13.61 4.46
CA TYR A 132 27.13 13.50 3.07
C TYR A 132 27.06 14.91 2.45
N THR A 133 28.13 15.28 1.75
CA THR A 133 28.24 16.38 0.77
C THR A 133 28.93 15.80 -0.45
#